data_AF-A0A8H3FVH2-F1
#
_entry.id   AF-A0A8H3FVH2-F1
#
_cell.length_a   1.000
_cell.length_b   1.000
_cell.length_c   1.000
_cell.angle_alpha   90.00
_cell.angle_beta   90.00
_cell.angle_gamma   90.00
#
_symmetry.space_group_name_H-M   'P 1'
#
loop_
_entity.id
_entity.type
_entity.pdbx_description
1 polymer ?
#
loop_
_entity_poly.entity_id
_entity_poly.type
_entity_poly.pdbx_seq_one_letter_code
_entity_poly.pdbx_strand_id
1 'polypeptide(L)'
;MIALNTSEAGGPVPKCTPNLLPCRIQQDGHAAAKPRYWAPCIAKDGRPEAYFRGRRLEGKEVRIPVGFRGLVVVEGKKTYTCNRVIERQAASDEKSEMDGIDTNGALDDVAAFDEVIVWGHDTVAGTDNSFVRCIDEWVTFAEHMHNSKPSV
;
A
#
# COMPACT_ATOMS: atom_id res chain seq x y z
N MET A 1 -0.58 6.56 -18.66
CA MET A 1 -0.24 7.10 -17.33
C MET A 1 -1.29 6.59 -16.38
N ILE A 2 -0.89 5.88 -15.32
CA ILE A 2 -1.82 5.36 -14.30
C ILE A 2 -2.05 6.48 -13.28
N ALA A 3 -3.31 6.78 -12.98
CA ALA A 3 -3.70 7.83 -12.04
C ALA A 3 -4.29 7.21 -10.77
N LEU A 4 -4.01 7.79 -9.60
CA LEU A 4 -4.62 7.38 -8.33
C LEU A 4 -5.83 8.28 -8.05
N ASN A 5 -7.00 7.68 -7.96
CA ASN A 5 -8.20 8.32 -7.45
C ASN A 5 -8.16 8.21 -5.93
N THR A 6 -7.67 9.25 -5.27
CA THR A 6 -7.89 9.38 -3.83
C THR A 6 -9.35 9.76 -3.64
N SER A 7 -10.06 9.06 -2.77
CA SER A 7 -11.43 9.40 -2.37
C SER A 7 -11.49 10.75 -1.63
N GLU A 8 -11.33 11.86 -2.35
CA GLU A 8 -11.60 13.20 -1.82
C GLU A 8 -13.12 13.48 -1.72
N ALA A 9 -13.95 12.60 -2.28
CA ALA A 9 -15.40 12.70 -2.22
C ALA A 9 -16.03 11.43 -1.61
N GLY A 10 -16.11 11.37 -0.27
CA GLY A 10 -17.07 10.48 0.41
C GLY A 10 -16.53 9.52 1.47
N GLY A 11 -15.80 10.03 2.47
CA GLY A 11 -15.60 9.33 3.75
C GLY A 11 -14.19 8.76 3.97
N PRO A 12 -13.85 8.42 5.24
CA PRO A 12 -12.53 7.88 5.56
C PRO A 12 -12.32 6.49 4.93
N VAL A 13 -11.20 6.32 4.23
CA VAL A 13 -10.74 5.03 3.70
C VAL A 13 -10.57 4.04 4.86
N PRO A 14 -11.12 2.82 4.77
CA PRO A 14 -11.05 1.87 5.87
C PRO A 14 -9.60 1.45 6.15
N LYS A 15 -9.30 1.20 7.42
CA LYS A 15 -7.99 0.71 7.84
C LYS A 15 -7.92 -0.82 7.73
N CYS A 16 -6.77 -1.34 7.31
CA CYS A 16 -6.49 -2.77 7.30
C CYS A 16 -5.05 -3.07 7.75
N THR A 17 -4.77 -4.34 8.04
CA THR A 17 -3.43 -4.85 8.33
C THR A 17 -3.05 -5.91 7.29
N PRO A 18 -2.22 -5.56 6.30
CA PRO A 18 -1.70 -6.52 5.34
C PRO A 18 -0.83 -7.59 6.01
N ASN A 19 -0.96 -8.84 5.53
CA ASN A 19 -0.21 -9.98 6.03
C ASN A 19 0.61 -10.60 4.91
N LEU A 20 1.93 -10.46 4.97
CA LEU A 20 2.86 -11.04 3.99
C LEU A 20 3.24 -12.46 4.43
N LEU A 21 2.62 -13.46 3.80
CA LEU A 21 2.85 -14.87 4.12
C LEU A 21 4.13 -15.40 3.45
N PRO A 22 4.88 -16.32 4.10
CA PRO A 22 6.09 -16.93 3.54
C PRO A 22 5.76 -18.04 2.53
N CYS A 23 4.68 -17.88 1.76
CA CYS A 23 4.25 -18.84 0.76
C CYS A 23 3.42 -18.17 -0.34
N ARG A 24 3.35 -18.82 -1.50
CA ARG A 24 2.52 -18.36 -2.62
C ARG A 24 1.15 -19.02 -2.55
N ILE A 25 0.10 -18.20 -2.53
CA ILE A 25 -1.29 -18.64 -2.76
C ILE A 25 -1.54 -18.54 -4.27
N GLN A 26 -2.00 -19.62 -4.90
CA GLN A 26 -2.16 -19.68 -6.36
C GLN A 26 -3.38 -18.91 -6.89
N GLN A 27 -4.39 -18.72 -6.03
CA GLN A 27 -5.65 -18.11 -6.40
C GLN A 27 -5.78 -16.75 -5.74
N ASP A 28 -6.10 -15.75 -6.55
CA ASP A 28 -6.51 -14.44 -6.09
C ASP A 28 -8.03 -14.42 -5.86
N GLY A 29 -8.47 -13.59 -4.92
CA GLY A 29 -9.89 -13.38 -4.65
C GLY A 29 -10.22 -13.30 -3.17
N HIS A 30 -11.51 -13.18 -2.89
CA HIS A 30 -12.00 -13.08 -1.52
C HIS A 30 -11.75 -14.38 -0.75
N ALA A 31 -10.82 -14.35 0.19
CA ALA A 31 -10.61 -15.41 1.17
C ALA A 31 -11.34 -15.06 2.47
N ALA A 32 -12.25 -15.93 2.92
CA ALA A 32 -12.90 -15.78 4.21
C ALA A 32 -11.89 -16.06 5.34
N ALA A 33 -11.12 -15.05 5.74
CA ALA A 33 -10.18 -15.06 6.86
C ALA A 33 -10.91 -15.07 8.22
N LYS A 34 -11.85 -16.01 8.38
CA LYS A 34 -12.57 -16.22 9.65
C LYS A 34 -11.58 -16.68 10.72
N PRO A 35 -11.82 -16.38 12.01
CA PRO A 35 -10.93 -16.79 13.11
C PRO A 35 -10.59 -18.29 13.12
N ARG A 36 -11.48 -19.16 12.60
CA ARG A 36 -11.20 -20.61 12.48
C ARG A 36 -10.05 -20.97 11.53
N TYR A 37 -9.70 -20.09 10.59
CA TYR A 37 -8.68 -20.34 9.56
C TYR A 37 -7.50 -19.40 9.66
N TRP A 38 -7.74 -18.18 10.14
CA TRP A 38 -6.73 -17.15 10.30
C TRP A 38 -7.06 -16.37 11.57
N ALA A 39 -6.26 -16.59 12.62
CA ALA A 39 -6.37 -15.89 13.89
C ALA A 39 -4.97 -15.56 14.42
N PRO A 40 -4.31 -14.52 13.86
CA PRO A 40 -3.11 -13.97 14.48
C PRO A 40 -3.40 -13.57 15.93
N CYS A 41 -2.49 -13.92 16.83
CA CYS A 41 -2.52 -13.52 18.22
C CYS A 41 -1.14 -13.01 18.65
N ILE A 42 -1.05 -12.42 19.84
CA ILE A 42 0.24 -12.04 20.43
C ILE A 42 0.71 -13.18 21.32
N ALA A 43 1.87 -13.74 20.99
CA ALA A 43 2.51 -14.78 21.78
C ALA A 43 3.08 -14.22 23.10
N LYS A 44 3.54 -15.11 23.98
CA LYS A 44 4.05 -14.74 25.32
C LYS A 44 5.26 -13.81 25.28
N ASP A 45 6.00 -13.84 24.18
CA ASP A 45 7.18 -13.00 23.94
C ASP A 45 6.82 -11.66 23.28
N GLY A 46 5.52 -11.34 23.12
CA GLY A 46 5.03 -10.09 22.57
C GLY A 46 5.01 -10.04 21.03
N ARG A 47 5.39 -11.14 20.35
CA ARG A 47 5.41 -11.19 18.89
C ARG A 47 4.09 -11.72 18.31
N PRO A 48 3.67 -11.27 17.12
CA PRO A 48 2.55 -11.89 16.41
C PRO A 48 2.85 -13.36 16.12
N GLU A 49 1.90 -14.25 16.43
CA GLU A 49 1.94 -15.67 16.10
C GLU A 49 0.65 -16.07 15.37
N ALA A 50 0.77 -16.92 14.35
CA ALA A 50 -0.38 -17.47 13.64
C ALA A 50 -0.08 -18.88 13.15
N TYR A 51 -1.12 -19.60 12.73
CA TYR A 51 -0.97 -20.90 12.07
C TYR A 51 -1.64 -20.86 10.71
N PHE A 52 -0.90 -21.26 9.68
CA PHE A 52 -1.43 -21.36 8.33
C PHE A 52 -1.17 -22.75 7.77
N ARG A 53 -2.25 -23.44 7.36
CA ARG A 53 -2.17 -24.82 6.82
C ARG A 53 -1.41 -25.79 7.74
N GLY A 54 -1.53 -25.62 9.05
CA GLY A 54 -0.86 -26.46 10.06
C GLY A 54 0.60 -26.12 10.34
N ARG A 55 1.15 -25.04 9.75
CA ARG A 55 2.51 -24.57 10.04
C ARG A 55 2.47 -23.34 10.94
N ARG A 56 3.35 -23.29 11.94
CA ARG A 56 3.49 -22.11 12.80
C ARG A 56 4.17 -20.99 12.03
N LEU A 57 3.66 -19.79 12.23
CA LEU A 57 4.19 -18.56 11.68
C LEU A 57 4.53 -17.60 12.83
N GLU A 58 5.72 -17.03 12.78
CA GLU A 58 6.12 -15.93 13.65
C GLU A 58 6.16 -14.64 12.83
N GLY A 59 5.43 -13.64 13.29
CA GLY A 59 5.28 -12.37 12.61
C GLY A 59 6.24 -11.32 13.12
N LYS A 60 6.63 -10.42 12.23
CA LYS A 60 7.29 -9.15 12.53
C LYS A 60 6.41 -8.01 12.06
N GLU A 61 6.02 -7.14 12.98
CA GLU A 61 5.36 -5.86 12.64
C GLU A 61 6.40 -4.93 12.00
N VAL A 62 6.10 -4.43 10.81
CA VAL A 62 6.93 -3.46 10.07
C VAL A 62 6.07 -2.24 9.81
N ARG A 63 6.46 -1.10 10.38
CA ARG A 63 5.71 0.14 10.25
C ARG A 63 6.11 0.90 9.00
N ILE A 64 5.15 1.57 8.39
CA ILE A 64 5.43 2.47 7.28
C ILE A 64 6.23 3.68 7.80
N PRO A 65 7.33 4.07 7.12
CA PRO A 65 8.13 5.23 7.53
C PRO A 65 7.32 6.52 7.61
N VAL A 66 7.75 7.42 8.50
CA VAL A 66 7.11 8.73 8.70
C VAL A 66 7.11 9.52 7.39
N GLY A 67 5.99 10.17 7.09
CA GLY A 67 5.81 10.91 5.82
C GLY A 67 5.24 10.06 4.69
N PHE A 68 5.14 8.74 4.88
CA PHE A 68 4.55 7.81 3.92
C PHE A 68 3.25 7.21 4.46
N ARG A 69 2.41 6.70 3.55
CA ARG A 69 1.18 5.97 3.89
C ARG A 69 1.04 4.72 3.02
N GLY A 70 0.57 3.62 3.60
CA GLY A 70 0.23 2.42 2.85
C GLY A 70 -1.18 2.51 2.27
N LEU A 71 -1.34 2.13 1.00
CA LEU A 71 -2.65 2.05 0.33
C LEU A 71 -2.82 0.69 -0.36
N VAL A 72 -4.02 0.13 -0.25
CA VAL A 72 -4.50 -0.97 -1.08
C VAL A 72 -5.36 -0.36 -2.17
N VAL A 73 -4.97 -0.59 -3.42
CA VAL A 73 -5.61 -0.01 -4.59
C VAL A 73 -6.10 -1.10 -5.53
N VAL A 74 -7.19 -0.82 -6.23
CA VAL A 74 -7.73 -1.70 -7.28
C VAL A 74 -7.88 -0.90 -8.56
N GLU A 75 -7.87 -1.58 -9.71
CA GLU A 75 -8.17 -0.94 -10.99
C GLU A 75 -9.59 -0.36 -10.96
N GLY A 76 -9.66 0.96 -11.11
CA GLY A 76 -10.89 1.73 -11.15
C GLY A 76 -11.59 1.58 -12.49
N LYS A 77 -12.92 1.57 -12.47
CA LYS A 77 -13.74 1.36 -13.68
C LYS A 77 -13.90 2.60 -14.56
N LYS A 78 -13.33 3.74 -14.17
CA LYS A 78 -13.59 5.05 -14.78
C LYS A 78 -12.30 5.69 -15.26
N THR A 79 -12.26 6.06 -16.54
CA THR A 79 -11.28 6.96 -17.13
C THR A 79 -11.70 8.40 -16.82
N TYR A 80 -10.78 9.21 -16.29
CA TYR A 80 -11.02 10.65 -16.13
C TYR A 80 -9.83 11.46 -16.62
N THR A 81 -10.15 12.58 -17.25
CA THR A 81 -9.20 13.58 -17.69
C THR A 81 -8.47 14.18 -16.49
N CYS A 82 -7.15 14.09 -16.49
CA CYS A 82 -6.30 14.84 -15.57
C CYS A 82 -6.47 16.33 -15.86
N ASN A 83 -7.29 17.02 -15.08
CA ASN A 83 -7.22 18.48 -14.98
C ASN A 83 -5.93 18.81 -14.24
N ARG A 84 -4.81 18.90 -14.96
CA ARG A 84 -3.67 19.66 -14.44
C ARG A 84 -4.19 21.07 -14.19
N VAL A 85 -4.36 21.41 -12.92
CA VAL A 85 -4.48 22.79 -12.47
C VAL A 85 -3.13 23.46 -12.78
N ILE A 86 -2.96 23.83 -14.05
CA ILE A 86 -2.01 24.86 -14.43
C ILE A 86 -2.73 26.14 -14.07
N GLU A 87 -2.40 26.73 -12.91
CA GLU A 87 -2.67 28.13 -12.67
C GLU A 87 -1.95 28.94 -13.75
N ARG A 88 -2.65 29.21 -14.84
CA ARG A 88 -2.35 30.34 -15.73
C ARG A 88 -3.60 31.18 -15.82
N GLN A 89 -3.56 32.28 -15.10
CA GLN A 89 -4.44 33.41 -15.31
C GLN A 89 -4.44 33.83 -16.79
N ALA A 90 -5.61 34.33 -17.19
CA ALA A 90 -5.90 35.19 -18.34
C ALA A 90 -6.57 34.53 -19.55
N ALA A 91 -7.89 34.67 -19.57
CA ALA A 91 -8.75 35.06 -20.69
C ALA A 91 -8.35 34.60 -22.10
N SER A 92 -9.10 33.62 -22.63
CA SER A 92 -9.77 33.75 -23.92
C SER A 92 -10.77 32.62 -24.08
N ASP A 93 -12.01 32.97 -24.41
CA ASP A 93 -12.99 32.06 -25.01
C ASP A 93 -12.39 31.48 -26.29
N GLU A 94 -12.13 30.18 -26.29
CA GLU A 94 -12.16 29.33 -27.48
C GLU A 94 -12.28 27.89 -26.99
N LYS A 95 -13.29 27.17 -27.48
CA LYS A 95 -13.50 25.74 -27.21
C LYS A 95 -12.33 24.96 -27.82
N SER A 96 -11.21 24.88 -27.10
CA SER A 96 -10.17 23.91 -27.41
C SER A 96 -10.67 22.55 -26.95
N GLU A 97 -11.08 21.70 -27.88
CA GLU A 97 -11.06 20.25 -27.70
C GLU A 97 -9.60 19.83 -27.51
N MET A 98 -9.11 20.01 -26.30
CA MET A 98 -7.79 19.54 -25.88
C MET A 98 -7.94 18.05 -25.66
N ASP A 99 -7.39 17.26 -26.58
CA ASP A 99 -7.32 15.79 -26.49
C ASP A 99 -6.98 15.38 -25.04
N GLY A 100 -7.98 14.83 -24.36
CA GLY A 100 -7.81 14.28 -23.04
C GLY A 100 -6.79 13.16 -23.12
N ILE A 101 -5.79 13.17 -22.26
CA ILE A 101 -4.92 12.01 -22.09
C ILE A 101 -5.82 10.89 -21.57
N ASP A 102 -6.10 9.89 -22.42
CA ASP A 102 -6.69 8.62 -22.03
C ASP A 102 -5.79 7.99 -20.96
N THR A 103 -6.15 8.16 -19.69
CA THR A 103 -5.55 7.40 -18.60
C THR A 103 -6.16 6.00 -18.63
N ASN A 104 -5.68 5.15 -19.53
CA ASN A 104 -5.88 3.70 -19.38
C ASN A 104 -5.35 3.30 -17.99
N GLY A 105 -6.26 2.96 -17.07
CA GLY A 105 -5.94 2.49 -15.73
C GLY A 105 -5.92 3.58 -14.65
N ALA A 106 -7.09 4.06 -14.23
CA ALA A 106 -7.19 4.73 -12.94
C ALA A 106 -7.18 3.69 -11.80
N LEU A 107 -6.69 4.04 -10.61
CA LEU A 107 -6.64 3.19 -9.42
C LEU A 107 -7.50 3.81 -8.31
N ASP A 108 -8.44 3.05 -7.77
CA ASP A 108 -9.26 3.49 -6.64
C ASP A 108 -8.68 2.98 -5.31
N ASP A 109 -8.63 3.84 -4.29
CA ASP A 109 -8.21 3.43 -2.94
C ASP A 109 -9.30 2.62 -2.22
N VAL A 110 -8.96 1.41 -1.79
CA VAL A 110 -9.89 0.48 -1.12
C VAL A 110 -9.64 0.44 0.38
N ALA A 111 -8.38 0.51 0.80
CA ALA A 111 -8.00 0.52 2.21
C ALA A 111 -6.67 1.25 2.42
N ALA A 112 -6.43 1.70 3.64
CA ALA A 112 -5.16 2.27 4.07
C ALA A 112 -4.55 1.44 5.20
N PHE A 113 -3.23 1.44 5.31
CA PHE A 113 -2.53 0.73 6.37
C PHE A 113 -1.29 1.51 6.82
N ASP A 114 -0.98 1.41 8.11
CA ASP A 114 0.17 2.07 8.74
C ASP A 114 1.29 1.07 9.07
N GLU A 115 0.99 -0.24 8.98
CA GLU A 115 1.89 -1.33 9.28
C GLU A 115 1.58 -2.54 8.40
N VAL A 116 2.57 -3.41 8.26
CA VAL A 116 2.47 -4.71 7.59
C VAL A 116 3.06 -5.77 8.51
N ILE A 117 2.41 -6.94 8.60
CA ILE A 117 2.98 -8.08 9.32
C ILE A 117 3.69 -8.98 8.32
N VAL A 118 5.01 -9.14 8.48
CA VAL A 118 5.83 -10.06 7.72
C VAL A 118 5.94 -11.37 8.48
N TRP A 119 5.44 -12.46 7.90
CA TRP A 119 5.41 -13.77 8.53
C TRP A 119 6.60 -14.63 8.09
N GLY A 120 7.26 -15.29 9.03
CA GLY A 120 8.28 -16.31 8.78
C GLY A 120 7.85 -17.69 9.29
N HIS A 121 8.39 -18.76 8.69
CA HIS A 121 8.11 -20.13 9.13
C HIS A 121 8.98 -20.49 10.34
N ASP A 122 8.32 -20.84 11.45
CA ASP A 122 8.94 -21.27 12.72
C ASP A 122 10.02 -20.32 13.31
N THR A 123 10.20 -19.16 12.68
CA THR A 123 11.21 -18.14 12.97
C THR A 123 10.69 -16.79 12.50
N VAL A 124 10.98 -15.73 13.27
CA VAL A 124 10.68 -14.35 12.86
C VAL A 124 11.40 -14.01 11.56
N ALA A 125 10.73 -13.28 10.68
CA ALA A 125 11.35 -12.69 9.50
C ALA A 125 12.56 -11.83 9.91
N GLY A 126 13.77 -12.26 9.50
CA GLY A 126 15.01 -11.59 9.81
C GLY A 126 15.11 -10.19 9.20
N THR A 127 16.13 -9.43 9.61
CA THR A 127 16.46 -8.13 9.01
C THR A 127 16.98 -8.25 7.58
N ASP A 128 17.32 -9.46 7.13
CA ASP A 128 17.68 -9.80 5.76
C ASP A 128 16.46 -9.98 4.84
N ASN A 129 15.24 -10.07 5.40
CA ASN A 129 14.02 -10.20 4.62
C ASN A 129 13.82 -8.99 3.69
N SER A 130 13.59 -9.26 2.41
CA SER A 130 13.49 -8.21 1.37
C SER A 130 12.38 -7.19 1.63
N PHE A 131 11.23 -7.62 2.19
CA PHE A 131 10.12 -6.70 2.47
C PHE A 131 10.43 -5.79 3.65
N VAL A 132 11.04 -6.34 4.70
CA VAL A 132 11.51 -5.57 5.86
C VAL A 132 12.50 -4.50 5.40
N ARG A 133 13.54 -4.90 4.66
CA ARG A 133 14.56 -3.97 4.15
C ARG A 133 13.99 -2.94 3.19
N CYS A 134 13.03 -3.33 2.35
CA CYS A 134 12.38 -2.40 1.44
C CYS A 134 11.66 -1.28 2.19
N ILE A 135 10.89 -1.63 3.23
CA ILE A 135 10.10 -0.66 3.99
C ILE A 135 11.00 0.16 4.92
N ASP A 136 11.88 -0.49 5.69
CA ASP A 136 12.70 0.17 6.72
C ASP A 136 13.88 0.97 6.12
N GLU A 137 14.57 0.42 5.12
CA GLU A 137 15.82 0.99 4.60
C GLU A 137 15.58 1.74 3.28
N TRP A 138 14.97 1.08 2.30
CA TRP A 138 14.94 1.58 0.92
C TRP A 138 14.07 2.82 0.75
N VAL A 139 12.90 2.89 1.38
CA VAL A 139 12.01 4.06 1.31
C VAL A 139 12.73 5.32 1.79
N THR A 140 13.35 5.25 2.97
CA THR A 140 14.13 6.33 3.55
C THR A 140 15.34 6.69 2.68
N PHE A 141 16.07 5.69 2.18
CA PHE A 141 17.21 5.92 1.28
C PHE A 141 16.79 6.64 -0.02
N ALA A 142 15.72 6.19 -0.65
CA ALA A 142 15.19 6.78 -1.88
C ALA A 142 14.74 8.23 -1.66
N GLU A 143 14.12 8.52 -0.51
CA GLU A 143 13.78 9.89 -0.12
C GLU A 143 15.03 10.78 -0.10
N HIS A 144 16.10 10.36 0.59
CA HIS A 144 17.33 11.15 0.69
C HIS A 144 18.03 11.34 -0.66
N MET A 145 18.02 10.32 -1.54
CA MET A 145 18.64 10.39 -2.85
C MET A 145 17.92 11.36 -3.81
N HIS A 146 16.60 11.45 -3.71
CA HIS A 146 15.77 12.22 -4.62
C HIS A 146 15.27 13.55 -4.04
N ASN A 147 15.56 13.83 -2.78
CA ASN A 147 15.28 15.13 -2.18
C ASN A 147 16.24 16.18 -2.76
N SER A 148 15.71 17.05 -3.61
CA SER A 148 16.46 18.11 -4.31
C SER A 148 16.79 19.31 -3.42
N LYS A 149 16.29 19.33 -2.18
CA LYS A 149 16.61 20.39 -1.21
C LYS A 149 17.82 19.97 -0.38
N PRO A 150 18.92 20.74 -0.38
CA PRO A 150 20.00 20.52 0.57
C PRO A 150 19.45 20.72 1.98
N SER A 151 19.68 19.73 2.85
CA SER A 151 19.53 19.88 4.29
C SER A 151 20.48 20.98 4.76
N VAL A 152 19.89 22.11 5.18
CA VAL A 152 20.59 23.24 5.82
C VAL A 152 20.86 22.91 7.28
#